data_AF-A0A955VC38-F1
#
_entry.id   AF-A0A955VC38-F1
#
_cell.length_a   1.000
_cell.length_b   1.000
_cell.length_c   1.000
_cell.angle_alpha   90.00
_cell.angle_beta   90.00
_cell.angle_gamma   90.00
#
_symmetry.space_group_name_H-M   'P 1'
#
loop_
_entity.id
_entity.type
_entity.pdbx_description
1 polymer ?
#
loop_
_entity_poly.entity_id
_entity_poly.type
_entity_poly.pdbx_seq_one_letter_code
_entity_poly.pdbx_strand_id
1 'polypeptide(L)'
;LEVTGGELAVRAEGSATYQLRGIALTARRGDGGAAAIALSADVDDVTREPLALSLSREAGDAPPKLDLSASGLPLAALAPSLPGPLARVDRGVVDKLVVHLRPSARGFDVEGEVKVAGVRVLWPAVALEPLADIDGRLAGRVGWSRDSQTFTVSEGKLERGGLAIGVNGTVSRALSRPRFQVSLRLPQTPVQAVVDALPRALMTKLDGLRVAGELSWAVDVALDTGDIDAIAIDSRPELDGFLVRSMGHGLNLENLRYTVTYPVKTGDGAASTRTTGPLSANWVPLEAISRYVPLAVTTTEDPFYSHSGISTFAIRESIVANLKRERFVRGASTITQQLVKNLFLGPQKTIGRKLQEMFIAWRLEETLGKDEILALYLNVIEFGPGIYGIGNAAEHYFGKYARDLTPLEAIFLASIIPNPRKYYAFFAQGAVSPRWRSYLGELLHVMVSRGKITSEEAESQAPYEPIFLGQDGGNGGPYPNAPDDDDLAPPDDGVEP
;
A
#
# COMPACT_ATOMS: atom_id res chain seq x y z
N LEU A 1 -60.49 -2.59 5.70
CA LEU A 1 -59.46 -1.80 5.02
C LEU A 1 -59.87 -0.35 5.17
N GLU A 2 -59.09 0.47 5.85
CA GLU A 2 -59.33 1.92 5.91
C GLU A 2 -58.05 2.60 5.42
N VAL A 3 -58.20 3.48 4.43
CA VAL A 3 -57.10 4.30 3.89
C VAL A 3 -57.52 5.74 4.11
N THR A 4 -56.89 6.40 5.09
CA THR A 4 -57.26 7.75 5.50
C THR A 4 -55.97 8.56 5.62
N GLY A 5 -55.87 9.68 4.90
CA GLY A 5 -54.72 10.59 5.01
C GLY A 5 -53.35 10.02 4.63
N GLY A 6 -53.28 8.86 3.94
CA GLY A 6 -52.01 8.19 3.60
C GLY A 6 -51.62 7.05 4.54
N GLU A 7 -52.43 6.71 5.53
CA GLU A 7 -52.23 5.54 6.39
C GLU A 7 -52.95 4.30 5.84
N LEU A 8 -52.27 3.14 5.86
CA LEU A 8 -52.82 1.85 5.44
C LEU A 8 -53.07 0.97 6.68
N ALA A 9 -54.33 0.67 7.01
CA ALA A 9 -54.68 -0.15 8.17
C ALA A 9 -55.41 -1.45 7.81
N VAL A 10 -54.84 -2.60 8.22
CA VAL A 10 -55.46 -3.94 8.12
C VAL A 10 -56.10 -4.30 9.47
N ARG A 11 -57.42 -4.16 9.55
CA ARG A 11 -58.18 -4.31 10.81
C ARG A 11 -58.55 -5.75 11.19
N ALA A 12 -58.49 -6.71 10.26
CA ALA A 12 -58.83 -8.12 10.47
C ALA A 12 -57.73 -9.06 9.93
N GLU A 13 -57.76 -10.35 10.26
CA GLU A 13 -56.87 -11.35 9.65
C GLU A 13 -56.98 -11.30 8.11
N GLY A 14 -55.84 -11.37 7.43
CA GLY A 14 -55.77 -11.30 5.97
C GLY A 14 -54.67 -10.38 5.43
N SER A 15 -54.69 -10.18 4.11
CA SER A 15 -53.73 -9.34 3.39
C SER A 15 -54.41 -8.21 2.63
N ALA A 16 -53.80 -7.02 2.63
CA ALA A 16 -54.20 -5.89 1.81
C ALA A 16 -53.00 -5.37 1.01
N THR A 17 -53.17 -5.17 -0.29
CA THR A 17 -52.17 -4.57 -1.17
C THR A 17 -52.66 -3.23 -1.69
N TYR A 18 -51.82 -2.20 -1.62
CA TYR A 18 -52.08 -0.87 -2.15
C TYR A 18 -50.97 -0.47 -3.12
N GLN A 19 -51.35 0.06 -4.27
CA GLN A 19 -50.43 0.46 -5.33
C GLN A 19 -50.29 1.99 -5.36
N LEU A 20 -49.07 2.49 -5.25
CA LEU A 20 -48.75 3.91 -5.34
C LEU A 20 -47.55 4.13 -6.26
N ARG A 21 -47.76 4.69 -7.46
CA ARG A 21 -46.68 5.09 -8.39
C ARG A 21 -45.59 4.01 -8.59
N GLY A 22 -45.99 2.76 -8.86
CA GLY A 22 -45.07 1.61 -9.04
C GLY A 22 -44.71 0.85 -7.75
N ILE A 23 -45.05 1.40 -6.58
CA ILE A 23 -44.77 0.78 -5.28
C ILE A 23 -45.99 0.00 -4.79
N ALA A 24 -45.81 -1.30 -4.54
CA ALA A 24 -46.82 -2.22 -4.04
C ALA A 24 -46.70 -2.43 -2.52
N LEU A 25 -47.47 -1.69 -1.72
CA LEU A 25 -47.49 -1.81 -0.27
C LEU A 25 -48.42 -2.96 0.13
N THR A 26 -47.90 -4.05 0.71
CA THR A 26 -48.70 -5.21 1.13
C THR A 26 -48.68 -5.42 2.64
N ALA A 27 -49.73 -5.03 3.34
CA ALA A 27 -49.88 -5.30 4.76
C ALA A 27 -50.57 -6.65 5.01
N ARG A 28 -50.03 -7.47 5.91
CA ARG A 28 -50.60 -8.76 6.33
C ARG A 28 -50.72 -8.84 7.85
N ARG A 29 -51.83 -9.37 8.35
CA ARG A 29 -52.04 -9.66 9.77
C ARG A 29 -52.34 -11.15 9.94
N GLY A 30 -51.49 -11.84 10.71
CA GLY A 30 -51.61 -13.29 10.94
C GLY A 30 -52.20 -13.63 12.31
N ASP A 31 -52.55 -14.90 12.48
CA ASP A 31 -53.13 -15.47 13.71
C ASP A 31 -52.24 -15.18 14.92
N GLY A 32 -52.82 -14.59 15.97
CA GLY A 32 -52.08 -14.18 17.18
C GLY A 32 -51.73 -12.68 17.26
N GLY A 33 -52.21 -11.86 16.31
CA GLY A 33 -52.11 -10.39 16.41
C GLY A 33 -50.79 -9.78 15.92
N ALA A 34 -49.87 -10.60 15.38
CA ALA A 34 -48.67 -10.11 14.71
C ALA A 34 -49.07 -9.39 13.41
N ALA A 35 -48.64 -8.13 13.26
CA ALA A 35 -48.83 -7.34 12.05
C ALA A 35 -47.50 -7.31 11.28
N ALA A 36 -47.45 -8.01 10.14
CA ALA A 36 -46.34 -7.97 9.21
C ALA A 36 -46.70 -7.03 8.05
N ILE A 37 -46.06 -5.86 8.00
CA ILE A 37 -46.25 -4.89 6.92
C ILE A 37 -45.14 -5.09 5.89
N ALA A 38 -45.39 -5.86 4.83
CA ALA A 38 -44.45 -5.97 3.72
C ALA A 38 -44.59 -4.75 2.79
N LEU A 39 -43.48 -4.10 2.45
CA LEU A 39 -43.46 -2.91 1.60
C LEU A 39 -42.65 -3.23 0.34
N SER A 40 -43.23 -3.89 -0.68
CA SER A 40 -42.51 -4.11 -1.93
C SER A 40 -42.55 -2.85 -2.80
N ALA A 41 -41.40 -2.36 -3.24
CA ALA A 41 -41.33 -1.27 -4.20
C ALA A 41 -40.79 -1.83 -5.52
N ASP A 42 -41.59 -1.81 -6.58
CA ASP A 42 -41.01 -1.96 -7.91
C ASP A 42 -40.45 -0.61 -8.31
N VAL A 43 -39.12 -0.50 -8.33
CA VAL A 43 -38.45 0.71 -8.76
C VAL A 43 -38.11 0.51 -10.23
N ASP A 44 -39.16 0.54 -11.05
CA ASP A 44 -39.10 0.55 -12.51
C ASP A 44 -38.20 1.72 -12.95
N ASP A 45 -36.93 1.41 -13.23
CA ASP A 45 -35.87 2.23 -13.86
C ASP A 45 -34.49 2.05 -13.20
N VAL A 46 -34.39 1.42 -12.01
CA VAL A 46 -33.12 1.29 -11.29
C VAL A 46 -32.67 -0.17 -11.15
N THR A 47 -33.57 -1.12 -10.91
CA THR A 47 -33.23 -2.53 -10.67
C THR A 47 -33.76 -3.47 -11.76
N ARG A 48 -33.12 -4.63 -11.95
CA ARG A 48 -33.68 -5.70 -12.82
C ARG A 48 -34.82 -6.48 -12.17
N GLU A 49 -34.88 -6.48 -10.85
CA GLU A 49 -35.96 -7.08 -10.05
C GLU A 49 -36.49 -6.04 -9.04
N PRO A 50 -37.77 -6.11 -8.64
CA PRO A 50 -38.35 -5.18 -7.66
C PRO A 50 -37.58 -5.20 -6.33
N LEU A 51 -37.34 -4.01 -5.77
CA LEU A 51 -36.77 -3.85 -4.44
C LEU A 51 -37.78 -4.30 -3.39
N ALA A 52 -37.53 -5.44 -2.75
CA ALA A 52 -38.41 -5.96 -1.71
C ALA A 52 -37.95 -5.49 -0.33
N LEU A 53 -38.69 -4.52 0.25
CA LEU A 53 -38.60 -4.17 1.67
C LEU A 53 -39.71 -4.91 2.42
N SER A 54 -39.43 -5.41 3.61
CA SER A 54 -40.45 -5.98 4.48
C SER A 54 -40.22 -5.57 5.91
N LEU A 55 -41.24 -4.99 6.53
CA LEU A 55 -41.22 -4.53 7.92
C LEU A 55 -42.18 -5.42 8.72
N SER A 56 -41.65 -6.28 9.57
CA SER A 56 -42.45 -7.16 10.41
C SER A 56 -42.36 -6.76 11.87
N ARG A 57 -43.49 -6.80 12.60
CA ARG A 57 -43.48 -6.65 14.06
C ARG A 57 -44.23 -7.83 14.68
N GLU A 58 -43.56 -8.57 15.55
CA GLU A 58 -44.19 -9.65 16.33
C GLU A 58 -45.17 -9.07 17.35
N ALA A 59 -46.14 -9.88 17.79
CA ALA A 59 -47.13 -9.48 18.79
C ALA A 59 -46.45 -9.25 20.17
N GLY A 60 -46.70 -8.10 20.80
CA GLY A 60 -46.13 -7.70 22.10
C GLY A 60 -45.19 -6.48 22.01
N ASP A 61 -44.32 -6.33 23.03
CA ASP A 61 -43.36 -5.21 23.15
C ASP A 61 -42.03 -5.46 22.42
N ALA A 62 -41.96 -6.51 21.61
CA ALA A 62 -40.78 -6.80 20.79
C ALA A 62 -40.55 -5.66 19.76
N PRO A 63 -39.28 -5.25 19.55
CA PRO A 63 -38.98 -4.23 18.57
C PRO A 63 -39.28 -4.71 17.14
N PRO A 64 -39.63 -3.80 16.23
CA PRO A 64 -39.97 -4.15 14.85
C PRO A 64 -38.73 -4.64 14.10
N LYS A 65 -38.83 -5.74 13.34
CA LYS A 65 -37.77 -6.25 12.46
C LYS A 65 -37.96 -5.69 11.05
N LEU A 66 -36.88 -5.17 10.46
CA LEU A 66 -36.86 -4.69 9.08
C LEU A 66 -35.96 -5.60 8.24
N ASP A 67 -36.54 -6.28 7.26
CA ASP A 67 -35.85 -7.13 6.31
C ASP A 67 -35.85 -6.45 4.94
N LEU A 68 -34.67 -6.07 4.46
CA LEU A 68 -34.43 -5.56 3.12
C LEU A 68 -33.84 -6.67 2.26
N SER A 69 -34.41 -6.91 1.09
CA SER A 69 -33.81 -7.75 0.07
C SER A 69 -33.85 -7.08 -1.29
N ALA A 70 -32.73 -7.13 -2.00
CA ALA A 70 -32.60 -6.52 -3.32
C ALA A 70 -31.69 -7.36 -4.21
N SER A 71 -31.91 -7.28 -5.51
CA SER A 71 -31.15 -7.98 -6.52
C SER A 71 -31.07 -7.09 -7.77
N GLY A 72 -29.95 -7.18 -8.48
CA GLY A 72 -29.79 -6.41 -9.71
C GLY A 72 -29.66 -4.90 -9.50
N LEU A 73 -29.26 -4.42 -8.31
CA LEU A 73 -29.06 -2.99 -8.02
C LEU A 73 -27.75 -2.48 -8.63
N PRO A 74 -27.75 -1.47 -9.52
CA PRO A 74 -26.54 -0.82 -9.98
C PRO A 74 -25.81 -0.19 -8.79
N LEU A 75 -24.53 -0.49 -8.63
CA LEU A 75 -23.68 0.07 -7.56
C LEU A 75 -23.62 1.61 -7.62
N ALA A 76 -23.75 2.19 -8.82
CA ALA A 76 -23.83 3.64 -9.00
C ALA A 76 -25.01 4.29 -8.26
N ALA A 77 -26.12 3.57 -8.06
CA ALA A 77 -27.27 4.06 -7.29
C ALA A 77 -26.96 4.15 -5.78
N LEU A 78 -25.97 3.38 -5.30
CA LEU A 78 -25.51 3.39 -3.90
C LEU A 78 -24.34 4.36 -3.66
N ALA A 79 -23.74 4.90 -4.73
CA ALA A 79 -22.55 5.74 -4.68
C ALA A 79 -22.67 7.05 -3.85
N PRO A 80 -23.82 7.75 -3.74
CA PRO A 80 -23.91 9.01 -2.97
C PRO A 80 -23.61 8.87 -1.48
N SER A 81 -23.60 7.65 -0.93
CA SER A 81 -23.37 7.37 0.49
C SER A 81 -22.00 6.73 0.79
N LEU A 82 -21.16 6.52 -0.23
CA LEU A 82 -19.79 6.02 -0.05
C LEU A 82 -18.81 7.18 0.22
N PRO A 83 -17.88 7.06 1.18
CA PRO A 83 -16.97 8.15 1.52
C PRO A 83 -15.92 8.44 0.43
N GLY A 84 -16.03 9.59 -0.24
CA GLY A 84 -14.93 10.36 -0.83
C GLY A 84 -14.20 9.82 -2.09
N PRO A 85 -13.44 10.67 -2.82
CA PRO A 85 -13.15 10.53 -4.26
C PRO A 85 -11.97 9.60 -4.61
N LEU A 86 -11.48 8.79 -3.68
CA LEU A 86 -10.25 8.01 -3.85
C LEU A 86 -10.40 6.85 -4.86
N ALA A 87 -11.61 6.29 -4.97
CA ALA A 87 -11.96 5.25 -5.93
C ALA A 87 -13.27 5.63 -6.63
N ARG A 88 -13.32 5.48 -7.96
CA ARG A 88 -14.54 5.67 -8.75
C ARG A 88 -15.08 4.32 -9.19
N VAL A 89 -16.32 4.03 -8.82
CA VAL A 89 -17.03 2.85 -9.30
C VAL A 89 -17.70 3.24 -10.62
N ASP A 90 -17.20 2.68 -11.73
CA ASP A 90 -17.73 3.00 -13.06
C ASP A 90 -18.94 2.14 -13.39
N ARG A 91 -18.89 0.87 -12.99
CA ARG A 91 -19.92 -0.16 -13.24
C ARG A 91 -19.91 -1.20 -12.14
N GLY A 92 -21.02 -1.91 -11.99
CA GLY A 92 -21.16 -3.03 -11.07
C GLY A 92 -22.60 -3.19 -10.63
N VAL A 93 -22.96 -4.40 -10.25
CA VAL A 93 -24.29 -4.72 -9.76
C VAL A 93 -24.18 -5.43 -8.42
N VAL A 94 -25.06 -5.07 -7.48
CA VAL A 94 -25.33 -5.87 -6.31
C VAL A 94 -26.30 -6.97 -6.74
N ASP A 95 -25.77 -8.16 -6.96
CA ASP A 95 -26.53 -9.34 -7.36
C ASP A 95 -27.52 -9.76 -6.29
N LYS A 96 -27.12 -9.64 -5.02
CA LYS A 96 -27.96 -9.95 -3.88
C LYS A 96 -27.58 -9.10 -2.69
N LEU A 97 -28.54 -8.38 -2.13
CA LEU A 97 -28.47 -7.70 -0.86
C LEU A 97 -29.54 -8.33 0.03
N VAL A 98 -29.15 -8.79 1.22
CA VAL A 98 -30.08 -9.21 2.27
C VAL A 98 -29.63 -8.55 3.55
N VAL A 99 -30.53 -7.81 4.19
CA VAL A 99 -30.24 -7.08 5.42
C VAL A 99 -31.40 -7.27 6.38
N HIS A 100 -31.10 -7.78 7.57
CA HIS A 100 -32.00 -7.99 8.68
C HIS A 100 -31.65 -6.99 9.78
N LEU A 101 -32.45 -5.94 9.92
CA LEU A 101 -32.28 -4.91 10.93
C LEU A 101 -33.22 -5.18 12.12
N ARG A 102 -32.63 -5.25 13.30
CA ARG A 102 -33.29 -5.40 14.59
C ARG A 102 -32.98 -4.16 15.44
N PRO A 103 -33.84 -3.14 15.43
CA PRO A 103 -33.69 -1.97 16.27
C PRO A 103 -33.97 -2.32 17.73
N SER A 104 -33.43 -1.54 18.65
CA SER A 104 -33.76 -1.61 20.07
C SER A 104 -33.83 -0.19 20.65
N ALA A 105 -34.33 -0.05 21.88
CA ALA A 105 -34.39 1.26 22.54
C ALA A 105 -33.01 1.93 22.70
N ARG A 106 -31.92 1.16 22.64
CA ARG A 106 -30.55 1.59 22.90
C ARG A 106 -29.60 1.38 21.73
N GLY A 107 -30.10 1.04 20.54
CA GLY A 107 -29.23 0.75 19.40
C GLY A 107 -29.93 0.00 18.28
N PHE A 108 -29.14 -0.67 17.46
CA PHE A 108 -29.64 -1.57 16.43
C PHE A 108 -28.61 -2.65 16.12
N ASP A 109 -29.08 -3.82 15.70
CA ASP A 109 -28.26 -4.87 15.11
C ASP A 109 -28.68 -5.08 13.67
N VAL A 110 -27.70 -5.16 12.79
CA VAL A 110 -27.88 -5.43 11.36
C VAL A 110 -27.14 -6.71 11.05
N GLU A 111 -27.84 -7.75 10.62
CA GLU A 111 -27.23 -8.94 10.04
C GLU A 111 -27.48 -8.90 8.54
N GLY A 112 -26.45 -9.15 7.74
CA GLY A 112 -26.66 -9.08 6.31
C GLY A 112 -25.57 -9.69 5.47
N GLU A 113 -25.89 -9.77 4.20
CA GLU A 113 -25.06 -10.27 3.14
C GLU A 113 -25.24 -9.41 1.91
N VAL A 114 -24.12 -9.06 1.30
CA VAL A 114 -24.03 -8.39 0.01
C VAL A 114 -23.19 -9.26 -0.91
N LYS A 115 -23.76 -9.67 -2.05
CA LYS A 115 -23.03 -10.24 -3.18
C LYS A 115 -22.98 -9.20 -4.28
N VAL A 116 -21.77 -8.95 -4.78
CA VAL A 116 -21.51 -8.05 -5.89
C VAL A 116 -20.90 -8.83 -7.04
N ALA A 117 -21.26 -8.45 -8.26
CA ALA A 117 -20.70 -9.02 -9.46
C ALA A 117 -20.40 -7.96 -10.52
N GLY A 118 -19.39 -8.25 -11.35
CA GLY A 118 -18.97 -7.43 -12.47
C GLY A 118 -18.53 -6.03 -12.05
N VAL A 119 -18.02 -5.86 -10.82
CA VAL A 119 -17.66 -4.55 -10.31
C VAL A 119 -16.41 -4.05 -11.01
N ARG A 120 -16.49 -2.83 -11.53
CA ARG A 120 -15.38 -2.13 -12.19
C ARG A 120 -15.06 -0.86 -11.42
N VAL A 121 -13.83 -0.79 -10.91
CA VAL A 121 -13.35 0.30 -10.07
C VAL A 121 -12.10 0.90 -10.70
N LEU A 122 -12.14 2.21 -10.97
CA LEU A 122 -10.95 2.99 -11.24
C LEU A 122 -10.40 3.52 -9.92
N TRP A 123 -9.24 3.01 -9.51
CA TRP A 123 -8.55 3.46 -8.31
C TRP A 123 -7.06 3.67 -8.61
N PRO A 124 -6.67 4.88 -9.08
CA PRO A 124 -5.32 5.17 -9.58
C PRO A 124 -4.19 4.87 -8.58
N ALA A 125 -4.46 4.99 -7.28
CA ALA A 125 -3.50 4.64 -6.22
C ALA A 125 -3.23 3.13 -6.16
N VAL A 126 -4.18 2.29 -6.60
CA VAL A 126 -4.08 0.84 -6.61
C VAL A 126 -3.59 0.32 -7.96
N ALA A 127 -4.19 0.78 -9.06
CA ALA A 127 -3.80 0.46 -10.44
C ALA A 127 -4.15 1.63 -11.36
N LEU A 128 -3.34 1.84 -12.41
CA LEU A 128 -3.62 2.86 -13.42
C LEU A 128 -4.75 2.43 -14.36
N GLU A 129 -4.87 1.13 -14.58
CA GLU A 129 -5.96 0.53 -15.33
C GLU A 129 -7.13 0.22 -14.39
N PRO A 130 -8.39 0.37 -14.85
CA PRO A 130 -9.54 -0.02 -14.07
C PRO A 130 -9.47 -1.48 -13.62
N LEU A 131 -9.71 -1.73 -12.35
CA LEU A 131 -9.90 -3.06 -11.80
C LEU A 131 -11.27 -3.56 -12.27
N ALA A 132 -11.29 -4.48 -13.22
CA ALA A 132 -12.52 -5.07 -13.77
C ALA A 132 -12.83 -6.43 -13.14
N ASP A 133 -14.07 -6.88 -13.35
CA ASP A 133 -14.57 -8.21 -12.97
C ASP A 133 -14.31 -8.55 -11.51
N ILE A 134 -14.51 -7.55 -10.63
CA ILE A 134 -14.45 -7.76 -9.19
C ILE A 134 -15.80 -8.35 -8.77
N ASP A 135 -15.78 -9.66 -8.52
CA ASP A 135 -16.87 -10.38 -7.90
C ASP A 135 -16.53 -10.65 -6.43
N GLY A 136 -17.55 -10.68 -5.58
CA GLY A 136 -17.33 -11.02 -4.19
C GLY A 136 -18.58 -11.07 -3.35
N ARG A 137 -18.40 -11.61 -2.15
CA ARG A 137 -19.44 -11.67 -1.12
C ARG A 137 -18.90 -11.06 0.16
N LEU A 138 -19.66 -10.14 0.73
CA LEU A 138 -19.46 -9.64 2.08
C LEU A 138 -20.65 -10.09 2.92
N ALA A 139 -20.40 -10.77 4.03
CA ALA A 139 -21.44 -11.12 4.99
C ALA A 139 -20.98 -10.81 6.40
N GLY A 140 -21.91 -10.56 7.32
CA GLY A 140 -21.59 -10.39 8.73
C GLY A 140 -22.71 -9.71 9.52
N ARG A 141 -22.41 -9.43 10.79
CA ARG A 141 -23.28 -8.68 11.69
C ARG A 141 -22.63 -7.37 12.09
N VAL A 142 -23.37 -6.29 11.98
CA VAL A 142 -23.01 -4.95 12.42
C VAL A 142 -23.96 -4.52 13.53
N GLY A 143 -23.47 -4.40 14.74
CA GLY A 143 -24.19 -3.81 15.86
C GLY A 143 -23.82 -2.35 16.05
N TRP A 144 -24.76 -1.54 16.54
CA TRP A 144 -24.49 -0.21 17.05
C TRP A 144 -25.15 -0.01 18.41
N SER A 145 -24.37 0.53 19.36
CA SER A 145 -24.83 0.87 20.69
C SER A 145 -24.86 2.38 20.88
N ARG A 146 -26.04 2.91 21.24
CA ARG A 146 -26.24 4.32 21.58
C ARG A 146 -25.50 4.70 22.86
N ASP A 147 -25.54 3.84 23.87
CA ASP A 147 -24.95 4.10 25.18
C ASP A 147 -23.42 4.27 25.09
N SER A 148 -22.77 3.42 24.29
CA SER A 148 -21.32 3.42 24.10
C SER A 148 -20.85 4.15 22.83
N GLN A 149 -21.77 4.63 22.00
CA GLN A 149 -21.48 5.23 20.68
C GLN A 149 -20.54 4.35 19.82
N THR A 150 -20.69 3.03 19.92
CA THR A 150 -19.77 2.06 19.32
C THR A 150 -20.48 1.24 18.24
N PHE A 151 -19.84 1.13 17.09
CA PHE A 151 -20.16 0.16 16.04
C PHE A 151 -19.31 -1.09 16.27
N THR A 152 -19.91 -2.26 16.10
CA THR A 152 -19.24 -3.55 16.21
C THR A 152 -19.51 -4.36 14.95
N VAL A 153 -18.46 -4.81 14.28
CA VAL A 153 -18.54 -5.80 13.21
C VAL A 153 -18.14 -7.15 13.80
N SER A 154 -19.05 -8.12 13.70
CA SER A 154 -18.84 -9.50 14.16
C SER A 154 -19.21 -10.47 13.05
N GLU A 155 -18.49 -11.59 12.98
CA GLU A 155 -18.66 -12.62 11.96
C GLU A 155 -18.53 -12.06 10.52
N GLY A 156 -17.76 -10.98 10.35
CA GLY A 156 -17.51 -10.42 9.04
C GLY A 156 -16.70 -11.39 8.19
N LYS A 157 -17.16 -11.66 6.98
CA LYS A 157 -16.49 -12.53 6.02
C LYS A 157 -16.52 -11.90 4.64
N LEU A 158 -15.34 -11.67 4.08
CA LEU A 158 -15.15 -11.22 2.71
C LEU A 158 -14.67 -12.42 1.88
N GLU A 159 -15.38 -12.74 0.82
CA GLU A 159 -15.03 -13.84 -0.08
C GLU A 159 -14.87 -13.36 -1.52
N ARG A 160 -13.82 -13.85 -2.19
CA ARG A 160 -13.55 -13.59 -3.61
C ARG A 160 -12.62 -14.66 -4.19
N GLY A 161 -12.97 -15.21 -5.35
CA GLY A 161 -12.07 -16.11 -6.09
C GLY A 161 -11.57 -17.31 -5.28
N GLY A 162 -12.40 -17.83 -4.37
CA GLY A 162 -12.02 -18.91 -3.44
C GLY A 162 -11.29 -18.45 -2.17
N LEU A 163 -10.89 -17.17 -2.07
CA LEU A 163 -10.41 -16.59 -0.83
C LEU A 163 -11.55 -16.27 0.12
N ALA A 164 -11.29 -16.45 1.41
CA ALA A 164 -12.18 -16.06 2.50
C ALA A 164 -11.37 -15.37 3.60
N ILE A 165 -11.64 -14.08 3.82
CA ILE A 165 -11.00 -13.26 4.85
C ILE A 165 -12.03 -12.95 5.93
N GLY A 166 -11.73 -13.36 7.16
CA GLY A 166 -12.49 -12.96 8.35
C GLY A 166 -12.16 -11.53 8.75
N VAL A 167 -13.18 -10.74 9.07
CA VAL A 167 -13.09 -9.35 9.51
C VAL A 167 -13.96 -9.18 10.74
N ASN A 168 -13.37 -8.77 11.85
CA ASN A 168 -14.09 -8.41 13.07
C ASN A 168 -13.53 -7.12 13.62
N GLY A 169 -14.31 -6.39 14.41
CA GLY A 169 -13.79 -5.21 15.06
C GLY A 169 -14.83 -4.27 15.64
N THR A 170 -14.35 -3.20 16.24
CA THR A 170 -15.17 -2.13 16.79
C THR A 170 -14.65 -0.76 16.34
N VAL A 171 -15.57 0.18 16.24
CA VAL A 171 -15.28 1.60 16.03
C VAL A 171 -16.12 2.39 17.02
N SER A 172 -15.47 3.02 18.00
CA SER A 172 -16.17 3.90 18.94
C SER A 172 -16.00 5.36 18.53
N ARG A 173 -17.13 6.08 18.48
CA ARG A 173 -17.19 7.46 18.03
C ARG A 173 -17.35 8.38 19.23
N ALA A 174 -16.26 8.61 19.97
CA ALA A 174 -16.18 9.80 20.82
C ALA A 174 -16.03 11.02 19.89
N LEU A 175 -16.84 12.06 20.10
CA LEU A 175 -17.18 13.19 19.20
C LEU A 175 -16.02 14.02 18.56
N SER A 176 -14.76 13.59 18.67
CA SER A 176 -13.59 14.16 17.98
C SER A 176 -12.40 13.20 17.81
N ARG A 177 -12.40 12.03 18.45
CA ARG A 177 -11.26 11.10 18.52
C ARG A 177 -11.74 9.65 18.44
N PRO A 178 -11.99 9.11 17.24
CA PRO A 178 -12.44 7.73 17.09
C PRO A 178 -11.38 6.72 17.56
N ARG A 179 -11.85 5.61 18.12
CA ARG A 179 -11.01 4.43 18.40
C ARG A 179 -11.41 3.29 17.51
N PHE A 180 -10.43 2.59 16.97
CA PHE A 180 -10.59 1.46 16.09
C PHE A 180 -9.91 0.25 16.72
N GLN A 181 -10.61 -0.89 16.72
CA GLN A 181 -10.02 -2.18 17.00
C GLN A 181 -10.47 -3.12 15.89
N VAL A 182 -9.55 -3.56 15.02
CA VAL A 182 -9.88 -4.35 13.83
C VAL A 182 -8.99 -5.57 13.79
N SER A 183 -9.61 -6.72 13.55
CA SER A 183 -8.95 -8.02 13.38
C SER A 183 -9.27 -8.57 11.99
N LEU A 184 -8.22 -8.83 11.21
CA LEU A 184 -8.29 -9.51 9.91
C LEU A 184 -7.67 -10.90 10.04
N ARG A 185 -8.31 -11.90 9.43
CA ARG A 185 -7.85 -13.29 9.45
C ARG A 185 -7.96 -13.90 8.05
N LEU A 186 -6.82 -14.24 7.46
CA LEU A 186 -6.73 -15.14 6.33
C LEU A 186 -6.35 -16.53 6.89
N PRO A 187 -7.24 -17.53 6.81
CA PRO A 187 -6.87 -18.89 7.20
C PRO A 187 -5.77 -19.42 6.28
N GLN A 188 -5.14 -20.54 6.66
CA GLN A 188 -4.16 -21.21 5.81
C GLN A 188 -4.76 -21.47 4.42
N THR A 189 -4.19 -20.81 3.42
CA THR A 189 -4.71 -20.74 2.06
C THR A 189 -3.57 -20.92 1.06
N PRO A 190 -3.75 -21.72 0.00
CA PRO A 190 -2.72 -21.86 -1.03
C PRO A 190 -2.35 -20.51 -1.62
N VAL A 191 -1.06 -20.19 -1.71
CA VAL A 191 -0.61 -18.88 -2.19
C VAL A 191 -1.06 -18.64 -3.63
N GLN A 192 -1.16 -19.70 -4.44
CA GLN A 192 -1.69 -19.60 -5.80
C GLN A 192 -3.15 -19.12 -5.81
N ALA A 193 -3.99 -19.56 -4.87
CA ALA A 193 -5.37 -19.08 -4.77
C ALA A 193 -5.42 -17.59 -4.41
N VAL A 194 -4.46 -17.12 -3.58
CA VAL A 194 -4.31 -15.69 -3.28
C VAL A 194 -3.98 -14.89 -4.53
N VAL A 195 -3.03 -15.38 -5.33
CA VAL A 195 -2.64 -14.77 -6.60
C VAL A 195 -3.80 -14.75 -7.60
N ASP A 196 -4.50 -15.88 -7.76
CA ASP A 196 -5.58 -16.03 -8.74
C ASP A 196 -6.80 -15.14 -8.41
N ALA A 197 -6.99 -14.78 -7.15
CA ALA A 197 -8.06 -13.87 -6.72
C ALA A 197 -7.73 -12.38 -6.96
N LEU A 198 -6.47 -12.03 -7.24
CA LEU A 198 -6.09 -10.64 -7.52
C LEU A 198 -6.61 -10.20 -8.90
N PRO A 199 -7.12 -8.97 -9.05
CA PRO A 199 -7.42 -8.40 -10.36
C PRO A 199 -6.18 -8.42 -11.27
N ARG A 200 -6.35 -8.81 -12.55
CA ARG A 200 -5.25 -8.87 -13.53
C ARG A 200 -4.49 -7.55 -13.68
N ALA A 201 -5.19 -6.42 -13.55
CA ALA A 201 -4.59 -5.08 -13.59
C ALA A 201 -3.53 -4.83 -12.50
N LEU A 202 -3.49 -5.64 -11.43
CA LEU A 202 -2.42 -5.60 -10.42
C LEU A 202 -1.19 -6.42 -10.81
N MET A 203 -1.31 -7.33 -11.77
CA MET A 203 -0.32 -8.37 -12.09
C MET A 203 0.19 -8.26 -13.53
N THR A 204 0.15 -7.08 -14.13
CA THR A 204 0.42 -6.88 -15.57
C THR A 204 1.79 -7.35 -16.05
N LYS A 205 2.84 -7.28 -15.22
CA LYS A 205 4.19 -7.82 -15.52
C LYS A 205 4.38 -9.27 -15.08
N LEU A 206 3.40 -9.83 -14.38
CA LEU A 206 3.42 -11.15 -13.79
C LEU A 206 2.27 -12.01 -14.32
N ASP A 207 1.83 -11.75 -15.56
CA ASP A 207 0.81 -12.56 -16.19
C ASP A 207 1.33 -13.99 -16.41
N GLY A 208 0.61 -14.96 -15.85
CA GLY A 208 1.04 -16.36 -15.80
C GLY A 208 1.96 -16.72 -14.62
N LEU A 209 2.09 -15.87 -13.59
CA LEU A 209 2.80 -16.19 -12.35
C LEU A 209 2.25 -17.50 -11.74
N ARG A 210 3.16 -18.44 -11.47
CA ARG A 210 2.87 -19.69 -10.77
C ARG A 210 3.71 -19.79 -9.51
N VAL A 211 3.03 -19.97 -8.40
CA VAL A 211 3.60 -20.06 -7.06
C VAL A 211 3.07 -21.30 -6.34
N ALA A 212 3.82 -21.78 -5.37
CA ALA A 212 3.41 -22.83 -4.45
C ALA A 212 3.59 -22.35 -3.01
N GLY A 213 3.07 -23.14 -2.06
CA GLY A 213 3.11 -22.84 -0.63
C GLY A 213 1.74 -22.44 -0.08
N GLU A 214 1.69 -22.26 1.23
CA GLU A 214 0.51 -21.91 2.00
C GLU A 214 0.75 -20.59 2.74
N LEU A 215 -0.25 -19.71 2.74
CA LEU A 215 -0.24 -18.44 3.47
C LEU A 215 -1.36 -18.44 4.50
N SER A 216 -1.01 -18.17 5.76
CA SER A 216 -1.93 -17.72 6.79
C SER A 216 -1.59 -16.28 7.16
N TRP A 217 -2.57 -15.47 7.55
CA TRP A 217 -2.28 -14.11 7.99
C TRP A 217 -3.27 -13.64 9.05
N ALA A 218 -2.75 -13.27 10.22
CA ALA A 218 -3.49 -12.54 11.23
C ALA A 218 -3.00 -11.10 11.33
N VAL A 219 -3.92 -10.14 11.27
CA VAL A 219 -3.64 -8.72 11.53
C VAL A 219 -4.58 -8.22 12.61
N ASP A 220 -4.04 -7.59 13.64
CA ASP A 220 -4.77 -6.91 14.70
C ASP A 220 -4.29 -5.46 14.75
N VAL A 221 -5.23 -4.53 14.57
CA VAL A 221 -4.99 -3.08 14.58
C VAL A 221 -5.79 -2.47 15.71
N ALA A 222 -5.11 -1.80 16.63
CA ALA A 222 -5.70 -0.92 17.63
C ALA A 222 -5.17 0.50 17.40
N LEU A 223 -6.08 1.44 17.15
CA LEU A 223 -5.78 2.83 16.88
C LEU A 223 -6.69 3.70 17.75
N ASP A 224 -6.10 4.50 18.64
CA ASP A 224 -6.78 5.61 19.30
C ASP A 224 -6.29 6.91 18.66
N THR A 225 -7.12 7.61 17.91
CA THR A 225 -6.69 8.89 17.30
C THR A 225 -6.50 9.99 18.34
N GLY A 226 -6.88 9.76 19.60
CA GLY A 226 -6.58 10.63 20.72
C GLY A 226 -5.21 10.40 21.35
N ASP A 227 -4.58 9.26 21.05
CA ASP A 227 -3.28 8.83 21.57
C ASP A 227 -2.54 8.07 20.47
N ILE A 228 -1.91 8.84 19.57
CA ILE A 228 -1.13 8.33 18.43
C ILE A 228 0.11 7.53 18.85
N ASP A 229 0.56 7.65 20.11
CA ASP A 229 1.65 6.85 20.63
C ASP A 229 1.21 5.45 21.08
N ALA A 230 -0.09 5.26 21.35
CA ALA A 230 -0.69 3.97 21.70
C ALA A 230 -1.10 3.12 20.48
N ILE A 231 -0.73 3.50 19.26
CA ILE A 231 -1.04 2.73 18.06
C ILE A 231 -0.36 1.36 18.12
N ALA A 232 -1.15 0.29 18.13
CA ALA A 232 -0.68 -1.08 18.10
C ALA A 232 -1.13 -1.77 16.82
N ILE A 233 -0.16 -2.18 16.01
CA ILE A 233 -0.38 -3.03 14.84
C ILE A 233 0.42 -4.30 15.05
N ASP A 234 -0.28 -5.41 15.25
CA ASP A 234 0.27 -6.76 15.26
C ASP A 234 -0.08 -7.43 13.93
N SER A 235 0.94 -7.86 13.20
CA SER A 235 0.78 -8.50 11.90
C SER A 235 1.63 -9.75 11.89
N ARG A 236 0.99 -10.89 11.72
CA ARG A 236 1.58 -12.23 11.79
C ARG A 236 1.28 -12.97 10.49
N PRO A 237 2.03 -12.67 9.41
CA PRO A 237 2.00 -13.48 8.19
C PRO A 237 2.81 -14.76 8.42
N GLU A 238 2.23 -15.91 8.09
CA GLU A 238 2.91 -17.20 8.11
C GLU A 238 2.91 -17.75 6.69
N LEU A 239 4.11 -17.94 6.15
CA LEU A 239 4.31 -18.41 4.80
C LEU A 239 5.11 -19.71 4.84
N ASP A 240 4.47 -20.81 4.48
CA ASP A 240 5.08 -22.15 4.48
C ASP A 240 5.26 -22.67 3.06
N GLY A 241 6.44 -23.23 2.78
CA GLY A 241 6.78 -23.83 1.48
C GLY A 241 6.64 -22.89 0.28
N PHE A 242 6.77 -21.57 0.46
CA PHE A 242 6.62 -20.63 -0.65
C PHE A 242 7.73 -20.77 -1.67
N LEU A 243 7.32 -20.99 -2.91
CA LEU A 243 8.24 -21.15 -4.04
C LEU A 243 7.63 -20.52 -5.29
N VAL A 244 8.45 -19.76 -6.01
CA VAL A 244 8.08 -19.24 -7.31
C VAL A 244 8.45 -20.25 -8.39
N ARG A 245 7.45 -20.89 -9.00
CA ARG A 245 7.65 -21.90 -10.06
C ARG A 245 7.84 -21.29 -11.44
N SER A 246 7.16 -20.18 -11.71
CA SER A 246 7.26 -19.44 -12.97
C SER A 246 6.90 -17.98 -12.73
N MET A 247 7.68 -17.05 -13.27
CA MET A 247 7.38 -15.61 -13.23
C MET A 247 6.39 -15.18 -14.33
N GLY A 248 5.90 -16.12 -15.15
CA GLY A 248 5.15 -15.81 -16.35
C GLY A 248 6.06 -15.47 -17.53
N HIS A 249 5.50 -14.83 -18.55
CA HIS A 249 6.24 -14.48 -19.77
C HIS A 249 6.99 -13.15 -19.62
N GLY A 250 8.27 -13.11 -20.00
CA GLY A 250 9.02 -11.85 -20.18
C GLY A 250 9.97 -11.44 -19.05
N LEU A 251 10.06 -12.21 -17.96
CA LEU A 251 11.05 -11.99 -16.90
C LEU A 251 12.02 -13.17 -16.83
N ASN A 252 13.21 -12.99 -17.39
CA ASN A 252 14.33 -13.92 -17.21
C ASN A 252 15.42 -13.24 -16.35
N LEU A 253 15.47 -13.59 -15.07
CA LEU A 253 16.39 -12.99 -14.12
C LEU A 253 17.83 -13.51 -14.26
N GLU A 254 18.04 -14.68 -14.88
CA GLU A 254 19.39 -15.21 -15.14
C GLU A 254 20.18 -14.32 -16.11
N ASN A 255 19.48 -13.60 -16.99
CA ASN A 255 20.13 -12.67 -17.92
C ASN A 255 20.85 -11.52 -17.21
N LEU A 256 20.51 -11.24 -15.95
CA LEU A 256 21.19 -10.23 -15.14
C LEU A 256 22.66 -10.57 -14.84
N ARG A 257 23.06 -11.83 -14.99
CA ARG A 257 24.47 -12.27 -14.89
C ARG A 257 25.31 -11.90 -16.12
N TYR A 258 24.70 -11.35 -17.17
CA TYR A 258 25.37 -11.02 -18.43
C TYR A 258 25.25 -9.54 -18.76
N THR A 259 24.19 -9.18 -19.46
CA THR A 259 23.93 -7.82 -19.92
C THR A 259 22.43 -7.57 -19.82
N VAL A 260 22.06 -6.47 -19.19
CA VAL A 260 20.69 -6.06 -18.96
C VAL A 260 20.47 -4.68 -19.57
N THR A 261 19.41 -4.58 -20.36
CA THR A 261 18.89 -3.31 -20.84
C THR A 261 17.67 -2.93 -20.02
N TYR A 262 17.67 -1.73 -19.45
CA TYR A 262 16.64 -1.26 -18.53
C TYR A 262 16.19 0.16 -18.88
N PRO A 263 14.93 0.53 -18.59
CA PRO A 263 14.41 1.86 -18.87
C PRO A 263 15.05 2.89 -17.92
N VAL A 264 15.34 4.08 -18.45
CA VAL A 264 15.83 5.21 -17.67
C VAL A 264 14.97 6.44 -17.88
N LYS A 265 14.98 7.33 -16.89
CA LYS A 265 14.29 8.62 -17.01
C LYS A 265 15.24 9.63 -17.63
N THR A 266 14.85 10.23 -18.74
CA THR A 266 15.53 11.42 -19.28
C THR A 266 14.90 12.69 -18.71
N GLY A 267 15.56 13.83 -18.89
CA GLY A 267 15.06 15.14 -18.42
C GLY A 267 13.83 15.63 -19.20
N ASP A 268 13.66 15.17 -20.43
CA ASP A 268 12.62 15.56 -21.39
C ASP A 268 11.39 14.62 -21.38
N GLY A 269 11.41 13.56 -20.55
CA GLY A 269 10.32 12.57 -20.48
C GLY A 269 10.31 11.55 -21.63
N ALA A 270 11.31 11.57 -22.52
CA ALA A 270 11.46 10.54 -23.55
C ALA A 270 11.76 9.16 -22.94
N ALA A 271 11.18 8.11 -23.52
CA ALA A 271 11.54 6.75 -23.16
C ALA A 271 12.96 6.48 -23.67
N SER A 272 13.90 6.31 -22.74
CA SER A 272 15.27 5.91 -23.04
C SER A 272 15.62 4.65 -22.28
N THR A 273 16.64 3.95 -22.75
CA THR A 273 17.15 2.73 -22.11
C THR A 273 18.65 2.83 -21.91
N ARG A 274 19.17 2.12 -20.90
CA ARG A 274 20.59 1.92 -20.71
C ARG A 274 20.89 0.45 -20.64
N THR A 275 22.12 0.11 -21.01
CA THR A 275 22.64 -1.25 -20.95
C THR A 275 23.78 -1.28 -19.94
N THR A 276 23.75 -2.26 -19.04
CA THR A 276 24.80 -2.54 -18.07
C THR A 276 24.87 -4.05 -17.80
N GLY A 277 25.76 -4.50 -16.92
CA GLY A 277 25.88 -5.89 -16.46
C GLY A 277 27.30 -6.41 -16.60
N PRO A 278 27.63 -7.58 -16.01
CA PRO A 278 29.00 -8.09 -15.94
C PRO A 278 29.78 -8.13 -17.26
N LEU A 279 29.10 -8.22 -18.42
CA LEU A 279 29.73 -8.23 -19.74
C LEU A 279 29.69 -6.87 -20.47
N SER A 280 29.26 -5.78 -19.83
CA SER A 280 29.25 -4.44 -20.41
C SER A 280 30.49 -3.63 -20.03
N ALA A 281 30.93 -2.72 -20.90
CA ALA A 281 32.15 -1.94 -20.70
C ALA A 281 32.09 -0.97 -19.50
N ASN A 282 30.88 -0.54 -19.12
CA ASN A 282 30.61 0.40 -18.03
C ASN A 282 30.33 -0.28 -16.68
N TRP A 283 30.47 -1.61 -16.59
CA TRP A 283 30.24 -2.36 -15.37
C TRP A 283 31.41 -2.27 -14.41
N VAL A 284 31.13 -1.98 -13.14
CA VAL A 284 32.10 -2.07 -12.05
C VAL A 284 31.71 -3.23 -11.14
N PRO A 285 32.50 -4.32 -11.08
CA PRO A 285 32.23 -5.43 -10.17
C PRO A 285 32.40 -4.97 -8.71
N LEU A 286 31.70 -5.62 -7.77
CA LEU A 286 31.65 -5.15 -6.36
C LEU A 286 33.03 -5.04 -5.72
N GLU A 287 33.95 -5.94 -6.09
CA GLU A 287 35.32 -6.01 -5.59
C GLU A 287 36.20 -4.86 -6.11
N ALA A 288 35.78 -4.22 -7.21
CA ALA A 288 36.43 -3.03 -7.76
C ALA A 288 35.76 -1.72 -7.29
N ILE A 289 34.81 -1.81 -6.36
CA ILE A 289 34.20 -0.66 -5.69
C ILE A 289 34.86 -0.52 -4.31
N SER A 290 35.14 0.72 -3.89
CA SER A 290 35.63 0.99 -2.53
C SER A 290 34.71 0.35 -1.49
N ARG A 291 35.29 -0.37 -0.51
CA ARG A 291 34.53 -1.07 0.55
C ARG A 291 33.57 -0.14 1.30
N TYR A 292 33.85 1.16 1.33
CA TYR A 292 33.01 2.14 2.02
C TYR A 292 31.66 2.35 1.32
N VAL A 293 31.56 2.16 0.00
CA VAL A 293 30.31 2.39 -0.75
C VAL A 293 29.22 1.37 -0.37
N PRO A 294 29.46 0.04 -0.42
CA PRO A 294 28.51 -0.95 0.10
C PRO A 294 28.10 -0.68 1.55
N LEU A 295 29.06 -0.31 2.40
CA LEU A 295 28.80 -0.03 3.81
C LEU A 295 27.93 1.21 4.01
N ALA A 296 28.19 2.28 3.26
CA ALA A 296 27.41 3.52 3.28
C ALA A 296 25.97 3.26 2.81
N VAL A 297 25.80 2.64 1.64
CA VAL A 297 24.47 2.37 1.05
C VAL A 297 23.62 1.47 1.94
N THR A 298 24.19 0.40 2.50
CA THR A 298 23.48 -0.48 3.46
C THR A 298 23.33 0.13 4.85
N THR A 299 23.85 1.33 5.09
CA THR A 299 23.61 2.07 6.34
C THR A 299 22.41 3.00 6.18
N THR A 300 22.31 3.66 5.02
CA THR A 300 21.31 4.68 4.71
C THR A 300 20.01 4.10 4.16
N GLU A 301 20.06 3.06 3.32
CA GLU A 301 18.88 2.54 2.63
C GLU A 301 18.16 1.45 3.43
N ASP A 302 18.84 0.34 3.74
CA ASP A 302 18.26 -0.79 4.46
C ASP A 302 19.34 -1.69 5.09
N PRO A 303 19.00 -2.50 6.11
CA PRO A 303 19.87 -3.56 6.62
C PRO A 303 19.93 -4.74 5.63
N PHE A 304 20.42 -4.48 4.42
CA PHE A 304 20.31 -5.33 3.23
C PHE A 304 20.58 -6.83 3.43
N TYR A 305 21.61 -7.17 4.23
CA TYR A 305 22.06 -8.54 4.43
C TYR A 305 21.21 -9.33 5.44
N SER A 306 20.27 -8.69 6.16
CA SER A 306 19.47 -9.35 7.20
C SER A 306 18.11 -9.88 6.72
N HIS A 307 17.76 -9.68 5.44
CA HIS A 307 16.46 -10.09 4.89
C HIS A 307 16.59 -10.67 3.48
N SER A 308 15.56 -11.36 2.99
CA SER A 308 15.50 -11.93 1.63
C SER A 308 14.60 -11.09 0.73
N GLY A 309 15.03 -9.87 0.39
CA GLY A 309 14.33 -8.97 -0.52
C GLY A 309 13.21 -8.11 0.06
N ILE A 310 12.60 -8.49 1.19
CA ILE A 310 11.57 -7.69 1.87
C ILE A 310 11.91 -7.61 3.35
N SER A 311 11.89 -6.40 3.90
CA SER A 311 12.06 -6.17 5.34
C SER A 311 10.70 -5.97 6.00
N THR A 312 10.18 -7.01 6.65
CA THR A 312 8.94 -6.95 7.44
C THR A 312 9.06 -5.95 8.60
N PHE A 313 10.26 -5.87 9.20
CA PHE A 313 10.60 -4.87 10.20
C PHE A 313 10.47 -3.44 9.63
N ALA A 314 11.07 -3.15 8.47
CA ALA A 314 10.97 -1.82 7.86
C ALA A 314 9.53 -1.45 7.49
N ILE A 315 8.72 -2.42 7.03
CA ILE A 315 7.29 -2.20 6.74
C ILE A 315 6.57 -1.76 8.01
N ARG A 316 6.74 -2.50 9.12
CA ARG A 316 6.12 -2.17 10.41
C ARG A 316 6.52 -0.76 10.87
N GLU A 317 7.81 -0.47 10.90
CA GLU A 317 8.33 0.84 11.33
C GLU A 317 7.83 1.97 10.45
N SER A 318 7.75 1.76 9.13
CA SER A 318 7.22 2.78 8.22
C SER A 318 5.74 3.10 8.47
N ILE A 319 4.92 2.08 8.77
CA ILE A 319 3.51 2.27 9.07
C ILE A 319 3.35 3.05 10.37
N VAL A 320 4.07 2.66 11.42
CA VAL A 320 4.05 3.34 12.72
C VAL A 320 4.50 4.80 12.57
N ALA A 321 5.62 5.06 11.91
CA ALA A 321 6.14 6.42 11.71
C ALA A 321 5.19 7.31 10.89
N ASN A 322 4.60 6.78 9.82
CA ASN A 322 3.67 7.53 8.96
C ASN A 322 2.36 7.86 9.69
N LEU A 323 1.88 6.95 10.54
CA LEU A 323 0.69 7.20 11.36
C LEU A 323 0.98 8.24 12.44
N LYS A 324 2.11 8.11 13.17
CA LYS A 324 2.52 9.08 14.20
C LYS A 324 2.68 10.50 13.66
N ARG A 325 3.18 10.65 12.43
CA ARG A 325 3.40 11.97 11.82
C ARG A 325 2.26 12.45 10.93
N GLU A 326 1.16 11.68 10.85
CA GLU A 326 -0.02 11.95 10.01
C GLU A 326 0.31 12.28 8.53
N ARG A 327 1.49 11.88 8.06
CA ARG A 327 2.00 12.15 6.71
C ARG A 327 3.00 11.07 6.33
N PHE A 328 3.20 10.88 5.03
CA PHE A 328 4.20 9.95 4.53
C PHE A 328 5.61 10.51 4.78
N VAL A 329 6.27 10.01 5.83
CA VAL A 329 7.62 10.41 6.25
C VAL A 329 8.67 9.35 5.97
N ARG A 330 8.30 8.06 5.99
CA ARG A 330 9.23 6.95 5.85
C ARG A 330 8.72 5.89 4.90
N GLY A 331 9.61 5.43 4.02
CA GLY A 331 9.38 4.27 3.17
C GLY A 331 9.92 2.98 3.78
N ALA A 332 9.45 1.84 3.27
CA ALA A 332 9.92 0.51 3.67
C ALA A 332 10.54 -0.29 2.51
N SER A 333 10.99 0.41 1.45
CA SER A 333 11.52 -0.26 0.26
C SER A 333 12.94 -0.73 0.50
N THR A 334 13.23 -1.99 0.23
CA THR A 334 14.59 -2.56 0.29
C THR A 334 15.39 -2.24 -0.97
N ILE A 335 16.72 -2.39 -0.91
CA ILE A 335 17.60 -2.29 -2.09
C ILE A 335 17.14 -3.23 -3.21
N THR A 336 16.75 -4.47 -2.89
CA THR A 336 16.24 -5.45 -3.87
C THR A 336 14.97 -4.95 -4.54
N GLN A 337 14.01 -4.40 -3.77
CA GLN A 337 12.78 -3.83 -4.34
C GLN A 337 13.07 -2.60 -5.20
N GLN A 338 14.03 -1.77 -4.79
CA GLN A 338 14.46 -0.62 -5.57
C GLN A 338 15.14 -1.02 -6.88
N LEU A 339 15.98 -2.06 -6.88
CA LEU A 339 16.58 -2.63 -8.07
C LEU A 339 15.51 -3.15 -9.04
N VAL A 340 14.57 -3.97 -8.54
CA VAL A 340 13.43 -4.48 -9.31
C VAL A 340 12.61 -3.35 -9.93
N LYS A 341 12.33 -2.31 -9.14
CA LYS A 341 11.64 -1.10 -9.59
C LYS A 341 12.38 -0.45 -10.75
N ASN A 342 13.72 -0.35 -10.71
CA ASN A 342 14.50 0.32 -11.75
C ASN A 342 14.70 -0.56 -13.01
N LEU A 343 14.78 -1.88 -12.86
CA LEU A 343 15.01 -2.80 -13.97
C LEU A 343 13.75 -3.14 -14.76
N PHE A 344 12.66 -3.47 -14.05
CA PHE A 344 11.52 -4.15 -14.66
C PHE A 344 10.23 -3.35 -14.63
N LEU A 345 10.13 -2.41 -13.70
CA LEU A 345 8.89 -1.68 -13.43
C LEU A 345 9.05 -0.20 -13.76
N GLY A 346 7.92 0.46 -14.02
CA GLY A 346 7.94 1.89 -14.29
C GLY A 346 7.89 2.74 -13.01
N PRO A 347 7.92 4.07 -13.15
CA PRO A 347 7.92 4.99 -12.02
C PRO A 347 6.56 5.15 -11.34
N GLN A 348 5.54 4.40 -11.76
CA GLN A 348 4.15 4.69 -11.39
C GLN A 348 3.87 4.25 -9.96
N LYS A 349 3.50 5.17 -9.06
CA LYS A 349 3.35 4.88 -7.64
C LYS A 349 2.01 4.21 -7.30
N THR A 350 1.83 2.95 -7.71
CA THR A 350 0.61 2.17 -7.42
C THR A 350 0.86 0.98 -6.49
N ILE A 351 -0.18 0.54 -5.77
CA ILE A 351 -0.13 -0.67 -4.92
C ILE A 351 0.12 -1.92 -5.78
N GLY A 352 -0.52 -2.04 -6.94
CA GLY A 352 -0.30 -3.16 -7.87
C GLY A 352 1.16 -3.26 -8.34
N ARG A 353 1.82 -2.13 -8.61
CA ARG A 353 3.27 -2.14 -8.89
C ARG A 353 4.05 -2.64 -7.68
N LYS A 354 3.74 -2.18 -6.46
CA LYS A 354 4.43 -2.63 -5.24
C LYS A 354 4.24 -4.12 -4.96
N LEU A 355 3.06 -4.67 -5.29
CA LEU A 355 2.81 -6.10 -5.22
C LEU A 355 3.67 -6.88 -6.23
N GLN A 356 3.83 -6.36 -7.45
CA GLN A 356 4.74 -6.96 -8.43
C GLN A 356 6.21 -6.85 -8.00
N GLU A 357 6.63 -5.73 -7.41
CA GLU A 357 7.97 -5.58 -6.82
C GLU A 357 8.25 -6.68 -5.80
N MET A 358 7.26 -7.01 -4.97
CA MET A 358 7.36 -8.04 -3.93
C MET A 358 7.72 -9.41 -4.53
N PHE A 359 6.93 -9.88 -5.49
CA PHE A 359 7.15 -11.20 -6.12
C PHE A 359 8.46 -11.26 -6.92
N ILE A 360 8.78 -10.20 -7.66
CA ILE A 360 10.03 -10.15 -8.45
C ILE A 360 11.24 -10.05 -7.51
N ALA A 361 11.17 -9.30 -6.41
CA ALA A 361 12.26 -9.18 -5.44
C ALA A 361 12.55 -10.52 -4.75
N TRP A 362 11.51 -11.28 -4.38
CA TRP A 362 11.70 -12.64 -3.86
C TRP A 362 12.38 -13.54 -4.88
N ARG A 363 11.89 -13.57 -6.12
CA ARG A 363 12.51 -14.41 -7.15
C ARG A 363 13.95 -13.99 -7.45
N LEU A 364 14.25 -12.69 -7.38
CA LEU A 364 15.58 -12.16 -7.59
C LEU A 364 16.55 -12.66 -6.51
N GLU A 365 16.13 -12.67 -5.25
CA GLU A 365 16.92 -13.16 -4.10
C GLU A 365 17.09 -14.69 -4.09
N GLU A 366 16.19 -15.44 -4.72
CA GLU A 366 16.40 -16.87 -4.99
C GLU A 366 17.41 -17.12 -6.12
N THR A 367 17.53 -16.19 -7.06
CA THR A 367 18.30 -16.37 -8.30
C THR A 367 19.74 -15.84 -8.17
N LEU A 368 19.93 -14.75 -7.44
CA LEU A 368 21.19 -14.02 -7.30
C LEU A 368 21.60 -13.92 -5.82
N GLY A 369 22.91 -14.00 -5.57
CA GLY A 369 23.47 -13.73 -4.25
C GLY A 369 23.37 -12.24 -3.89
N LYS A 370 23.45 -11.93 -2.59
CA LYS A 370 23.38 -10.55 -2.07
C LYS A 370 24.38 -9.61 -2.73
N ASP A 371 25.63 -10.05 -2.87
CA ASP A 371 26.68 -9.24 -3.48
C ASP A 371 26.41 -8.97 -4.96
N GLU A 372 25.84 -9.93 -5.69
CA GLU A 372 25.45 -9.76 -7.09
C GLU A 372 24.32 -8.73 -7.22
N ILE A 373 23.32 -8.81 -6.33
CA ILE A 373 22.21 -7.84 -6.25
C ILE A 373 22.74 -6.44 -5.93
N LEU A 374 23.68 -6.33 -4.98
CA LEU A 374 24.26 -5.04 -4.61
C LEU A 374 25.13 -4.45 -5.73
N ALA A 375 25.92 -5.27 -6.41
CA ALA A 375 26.68 -4.86 -7.59
C ALA A 375 25.74 -4.35 -8.70
N LEU A 376 24.67 -5.09 -9.01
CA LEU A 376 23.66 -4.68 -9.98
C LEU A 376 23.02 -3.36 -9.57
N TYR A 377 22.63 -3.23 -8.30
CA TYR A 377 22.05 -2.01 -7.76
C TYR A 377 22.96 -0.80 -7.98
N LEU A 378 24.21 -0.88 -7.53
CA LEU A 378 25.19 0.21 -7.65
C LEU A 378 25.49 0.58 -9.11
N ASN A 379 25.36 -0.35 -10.05
CA ASN A 379 25.56 -0.10 -11.48
C ASN A 379 24.29 0.37 -12.22
N VAL A 380 23.10 0.18 -11.64
CA VAL A 380 21.80 0.48 -12.28
C VAL A 380 21.21 1.80 -11.81
N ILE A 381 21.40 2.20 -10.55
CA ILE A 381 20.75 3.39 -10.00
C ILE A 381 21.27 4.71 -10.58
N GLU A 382 20.42 5.74 -10.50
CA GLU A 382 20.72 7.12 -10.87
C GLU A 382 21.33 7.84 -9.66
N PHE A 383 22.50 8.45 -9.83
CA PHE A 383 23.16 9.31 -8.83
C PHE A 383 22.94 10.80 -9.11
N GLY A 384 22.49 11.16 -10.31
CA GLY A 384 22.12 12.52 -10.72
C GLY A 384 21.53 12.50 -12.13
N PRO A 385 21.01 13.62 -12.66
CA PRO A 385 20.37 13.66 -13.99
C PRO A 385 21.26 13.04 -15.08
N GLY A 386 20.92 11.83 -15.55
CA GLY A 386 21.70 11.14 -16.58
C GLY A 386 22.97 10.41 -16.08
N ILE A 387 23.28 10.48 -14.80
CA ILE A 387 24.44 9.82 -14.17
C ILE A 387 23.97 8.51 -13.56
N TYR A 388 24.22 7.41 -14.26
CA TYR A 388 23.80 6.06 -13.83
C TYR A 388 25.02 5.19 -13.58
N GLY A 389 25.00 4.44 -12.48
CA GLY A 389 26.08 3.55 -12.09
C GLY A 389 27.21 4.24 -11.33
N ILE A 390 27.74 3.53 -10.34
CA ILE A 390 28.75 4.02 -9.38
C ILE A 390 30.05 4.45 -10.04
N GLY A 391 30.48 3.78 -11.12
CA GLY A 391 31.68 4.17 -11.86
C GLY A 391 31.56 5.58 -12.45
N ASN A 392 30.46 5.83 -13.16
CA ASN A 392 30.17 7.15 -13.73
C ASN A 392 29.96 8.21 -12.64
N ALA A 393 29.37 7.84 -11.50
CA ALA A 393 29.21 8.77 -10.38
C ALA A 393 30.56 9.16 -9.76
N ALA A 394 31.46 8.21 -9.51
CA ALA A 394 32.78 8.48 -8.97
C ALA A 394 33.60 9.42 -9.86
N GLU A 395 33.54 9.19 -11.18
CA GLU A 395 34.18 10.05 -12.17
C GLU A 395 33.53 11.45 -12.22
N HIS A 396 32.20 11.51 -12.27
CA HIS A 396 31.47 12.78 -12.39
C HIS A 396 31.67 13.69 -11.19
N TYR A 397 31.53 13.16 -9.97
CA TYR A 397 31.59 13.98 -8.75
C TYR A 397 33.02 14.25 -8.30
N PHE A 398 33.91 13.27 -8.42
CA PHE A 398 35.23 13.32 -7.76
C PHE A 398 36.40 13.18 -8.73
N GLY A 399 36.16 12.84 -10.01
CA GLY A 399 37.23 12.55 -10.97
C GLY A 399 38.04 11.31 -10.58
N LYS A 400 37.43 10.38 -9.85
CA LYS A 400 38.08 9.19 -9.30
C LYS A 400 37.51 7.91 -9.87
N TYR A 401 38.28 6.83 -9.80
CA TYR A 401 37.71 5.50 -9.97
C TYR A 401 36.89 5.13 -8.73
N ALA A 402 35.84 4.32 -8.90
CA ALA A 402 34.99 3.87 -7.80
C ALA A 402 35.76 3.14 -6.67
N ARG A 403 36.90 2.52 -6.99
CA ARG A 403 37.79 1.87 -6.03
C ARG A 403 38.49 2.85 -5.07
N ASP A 404 38.64 4.11 -5.48
CA ASP A 404 39.42 5.15 -4.78
C ASP A 404 38.55 6.09 -3.93
N LEU A 405 37.24 5.82 -3.84
CA LEU A 405 36.31 6.63 -3.06
C LEU A 405 36.60 6.53 -1.55
N THR A 406 36.68 7.67 -0.89
CA THR A 406 36.88 7.76 0.57
C THR A 406 35.58 7.46 1.34
N PRO A 407 35.62 7.26 2.67
CA PRO A 407 34.41 7.09 3.48
C PRO A 407 33.40 8.23 3.31
N LEU A 408 33.87 9.48 3.27
CA LEU A 408 33.02 10.65 3.12
C LEU A 408 32.38 10.73 1.72
N GLU A 409 33.15 10.43 0.68
CA GLU A 409 32.64 10.40 -0.71
C GLU A 409 31.60 9.29 -0.90
N ALA A 410 31.83 8.13 -0.27
CA ALA A 410 30.86 7.02 -0.25
C ALA A 410 29.55 7.42 0.46
N ILE A 411 29.64 8.07 1.63
CA ILE A 411 28.46 8.57 2.36
C ILE A 411 27.74 9.67 1.59
N PHE A 412 28.46 10.57 0.93
CA PHE A 412 27.86 11.57 0.06
C PHE A 412 27.05 10.89 -1.06
N LEU A 413 27.65 9.94 -1.79
CA LEU A 413 26.95 9.21 -2.85
C LEU A 413 25.78 8.36 -2.34
N ALA A 414 25.84 7.84 -1.11
CA ALA A 414 24.71 7.16 -0.51
C ALA A 414 23.57 8.14 -0.15
N SER A 415 23.91 9.33 0.36
CA SER A 415 22.93 10.34 0.79
C SER A 415 22.07 10.92 -0.35
N ILE A 416 22.53 10.83 -1.61
CA ILE A 416 21.81 11.36 -2.77
C ILE A 416 20.81 10.35 -3.37
N ILE A 417 20.97 9.04 -3.11
CA ILE A 417 20.15 7.95 -3.68
C ILE A 417 18.64 8.16 -3.49
N PRO A 418 18.13 8.64 -2.33
CA PRO A 418 16.69 8.81 -2.14
C PRO A 418 16.04 9.77 -3.14
N ASN A 419 16.77 10.80 -3.60
CA ASN A 419 16.28 11.78 -4.57
C ASN A 419 17.41 12.42 -5.39
N PRO A 420 18.03 11.67 -6.33
CA PRO A 420 19.28 12.06 -6.97
C PRO A 420 19.19 13.38 -7.72
N ARG A 421 18.05 13.66 -8.35
CA ARG A 421 17.83 14.91 -9.09
C ARG A 421 17.70 16.13 -8.18
N LYS A 422 17.04 16.00 -7.02
CA LYS A 422 16.92 17.10 -6.04
C LYS A 422 18.31 17.43 -5.48
N TYR A 423 19.03 16.42 -5.02
CA TYR A 423 20.36 16.62 -4.43
C TYR A 423 21.40 17.09 -5.45
N TYR A 424 21.33 16.61 -6.69
CA TYR A 424 22.16 17.13 -7.78
C TYR A 424 21.96 18.64 -8.01
N ALA A 425 20.72 19.13 -7.93
CA ALA A 425 20.46 20.56 -8.12
C ALA A 425 21.14 21.41 -7.04
N PHE A 426 21.27 20.91 -5.81
CA PHE A 426 22.03 21.57 -4.75
C PHE A 426 23.54 21.50 -5.01
N PHE A 427 24.04 20.32 -5.38
CA PHE A 427 25.44 20.16 -5.80
C PHE A 427 25.81 21.13 -6.94
N ALA A 428 24.96 21.26 -7.96
CA ALA A 428 25.19 22.15 -9.10
C ALA A 428 25.19 23.65 -8.74
N GLN A 429 24.63 24.03 -7.59
CA GLN A 429 24.69 25.40 -7.07
C GLN A 429 25.99 25.68 -6.31
N GLY A 430 26.89 24.70 -6.20
CA GLY A 430 28.29 24.91 -5.83
C GLY A 430 28.65 24.72 -4.36
N ALA A 431 27.73 24.27 -3.49
CA ALA A 431 28.08 23.96 -2.10
C ALA A 431 27.21 22.86 -1.49
N VAL A 432 27.84 21.99 -0.68
CA VAL A 432 27.13 21.18 0.33
C VAL A 432 26.80 22.12 1.49
N SER A 433 25.52 22.29 1.79
CA SER A 433 25.10 23.21 2.86
C SER A 433 25.70 22.79 4.22
N PRO A 434 25.90 23.71 5.18
CA PRO A 434 26.34 23.35 6.52
C PRO A 434 25.50 22.23 7.15
N ARG A 435 24.17 22.27 6.95
CA ARG A 435 23.24 21.23 7.41
C ARG A 435 23.52 19.87 6.77
N TRP A 436 23.76 19.83 5.46
CA TRP A 436 24.08 18.57 4.78
C TRP A 436 25.45 18.05 5.24
N ARG A 437 26.45 18.90 5.46
CA ARG A 437 27.74 18.47 6.05
C ARG A 437 27.58 17.84 7.43
N SER A 438 26.78 18.46 8.31
CA SER A 438 26.46 17.87 9.61
C SER A 438 25.81 16.49 9.46
N TYR A 439 24.84 16.36 8.54
CA TYR A 439 24.21 15.07 8.23
C TYR A 439 25.20 14.01 7.71
N LEU A 440 26.15 14.37 6.85
CA LEU A 440 27.20 13.44 6.41
C LEU A 440 28.08 12.97 7.59
N GLY A 441 28.40 13.88 8.51
CA GLY A 441 29.12 13.55 9.75
C GLY A 441 28.32 12.62 10.67
N GLU A 442 27.03 12.86 10.84
CA GLU A 442 26.12 11.98 11.59
C GLU A 442 26.07 10.57 10.98
N LEU A 443 25.94 10.47 9.66
CA LEU A 443 25.94 9.17 8.97
C LEU A 443 27.26 8.40 9.14
N LEU A 444 28.41 9.08 9.10
CA LEU A 444 29.69 8.47 9.41
C LEU A 444 29.73 7.96 10.85
N HIS A 445 29.18 8.72 11.80
CA HIS A 445 29.09 8.28 13.19
C HIS A 445 28.17 7.06 13.36
N VAL A 446 27.06 7.00 12.61
CA VAL A 446 26.20 5.80 12.55
C VAL A 446 26.95 4.59 11.97
N MET A 447 27.83 4.78 10.98
CA MET A 447 28.67 3.69 10.48
C MET A 447 29.67 3.20 11.55
N VAL A 448 30.23 4.10 12.36
CA VAL A 448 31.10 3.76 13.49
C VAL A 448 30.32 3.00 14.57
N SER A 449 29.14 3.49 14.98
CA SER A 449 28.33 2.86 16.03
C SER A 449 27.86 1.45 15.65
N ARG A 450 27.66 1.21 14.34
CA ARG A 450 27.35 -0.11 13.78
C ARG A 450 28.59 -0.97 13.49
N GLY A 451 29.79 -0.51 13.83
CA GLY A 451 31.04 -1.23 13.64
C GLY A 451 31.45 -1.45 12.17
N LYS A 452 30.94 -0.63 11.24
CA LYS A 452 31.22 -0.74 9.81
C LYS A 452 32.55 -0.09 9.41
N ILE A 453 32.95 0.97 10.12
CA ILE A 453 34.23 1.68 9.96
C ILE A 453 34.81 1.98 11.34
N THR A 454 36.09 2.31 11.41
CA THR A 454 36.73 2.73 12.66
C THR A 454 36.46 4.21 12.96
N SER A 455 36.57 4.63 14.23
CA SER A 455 36.47 6.05 14.59
C SER A 455 37.56 6.88 13.90
N GLU A 456 38.78 6.34 13.75
CA GLU A 456 39.89 7.00 13.05
C GLU A 456 39.57 7.23 11.57
N GLU A 457 38.99 6.23 10.90
CA GLU A 457 38.55 6.36 9.51
C GLU A 457 37.51 7.46 9.34
N ALA A 458 36.54 7.57 10.26
CA ALA A 458 35.54 8.63 10.25
C ALA A 458 36.18 10.01 10.53
N GLU A 459 36.92 10.15 11.63
CA GLU A 459 37.52 11.41 12.07
C GLU A 459 38.52 11.98 11.05
N SER A 460 39.23 11.11 10.31
CA SER A 460 40.14 11.52 9.23
C SER A 460 39.45 12.28 8.09
N GLN A 461 38.12 12.25 8.02
CA GLN A 461 37.33 12.93 7.00
C GLN A 461 36.83 14.31 7.42
N ALA A 462 37.09 14.75 8.66
CA ALA A 462 36.73 16.09 9.11
C ALA A 462 37.40 17.17 8.20
N PRO A 463 36.70 18.26 7.84
CA PRO A 463 35.42 18.75 8.38
C PRO A 463 34.16 18.21 7.67
N TYR A 464 34.20 17.00 7.11
CA TYR A 464 33.08 16.33 6.43
C TYR A 464 32.55 17.10 5.22
N GLU A 465 33.46 17.75 4.50
CA GLU A 465 33.20 18.50 3.28
C GLU A 465 33.82 17.76 2.08
N PRO A 466 33.00 17.11 1.23
CA PRO A 466 33.52 16.42 0.06
C PRO A 466 34.17 17.41 -0.92
N ILE A 467 35.30 17.02 -1.50
CA ILE A 467 36.02 17.81 -2.52
C ILE A 467 35.60 17.32 -3.89
N PHE A 468 35.01 18.19 -4.71
CA PHE A 468 34.49 17.79 -6.03
C PHE A 468 35.44 18.13 -7.19
N LEU A 469 35.34 17.35 -8.27
CA LEU A 469 36.11 17.57 -9.50
C LEU A 469 35.87 18.98 -10.06
N GLY A 470 36.95 19.69 -10.39
CA GLY A 470 36.89 21.03 -10.98
C GLY A 470 36.76 22.18 -9.98
N GLN A 471 36.78 21.91 -8.67
CA GLN A 471 36.80 22.94 -7.62
C GLN A 471 38.22 23.38 -7.21
N ASP A 472 39.27 22.76 -7.77
CA ASP A 472 40.67 23.19 -7.54
C ASP A 472 41.11 24.20 -8.61
N GLY A 473 40.96 25.50 -8.30
CA GLY A 473 41.71 26.55 -9.01
C GLY A 473 41.02 27.90 -9.18
N GLY A 474 41.04 28.73 -8.12
CA GLY A 474 41.03 30.20 -8.26
C GLY A 474 39.71 30.92 -7.98
N ASN A 475 39.65 31.51 -6.79
CA ASN A 475 38.81 32.66 -6.40
C ASN A 475 37.30 32.42 -6.25
N GLY A 476 36.91 31.81 -5.14
CA GLY A 476 35.56 31.90 -4.58
C GLY A 476 35.64 32.00 -3.05
N GLY A 477 35.61 33.23 -2.52
CA GLY A 477 35.45 33.50 -1.08
C GLY A 477 34.12 32.98 -0.53
N PRO A 478 33.82 33.19 0.77
CA PRO A 478 32.68 32.56 1.45
C PRO A 478 31.39 32.89 0.72
N TYR A 479 30.67 31.84 0.28
CA TYR A 479 29.53 31.94 -0.61
C TYR A 479 28.40 32.80 -0.01
N PRO A 480 28.02 33.91 -0.66
CA PRO A 480 26.80 34.63 -0.32
C PRO A 480 25.64 33.94 -1.04
N ASN A 481 24.64 33.48 -0.28
CA ASN A 481 23.37 32.88 -0.74
C ASN A 481 23.37 31.35 -0.92
N ALA A 482 23.63 30.61 0.16
CA ALA A 482 22.97 29.31 0.31
C ALA A 482 21.44 29.54 0.42
N PRO A 483 20.59 28.81 -0.32
CA PRO A 483 19.13 28.94 -0.19
C PRO A 483 18.66 28.57 1.23
N ASP A 484 17.59 29.23 1.69
CA ASP A 484 17.06 29.12 3.06
C ASP A 484 16.83 27.67 3.52
N ASP A 485 17.15 27.45 4.80
CA ASP A 485 17.53 26.20 5.47
C ASP A 485 16.39 25.17 5.72
N ASP A 486 15.13 25.49 5.39
CA ASP A 486 13.97 24.74 5.85
C ASP A 486 13.58 23.54 4.96
N ASP A 487 13.93 23.55 3.67
CA ASP A 487 13.61 22.47 2.70
C ASP A 487 14.73 21.40 2.56
N LEU A 488 15.82 21.60 3.32
CA LEU A 488 17.08 20.85 3.22
C LEU A 488 17.21 19.71 4.23
N ALA A 489 16.17 19.41 5.00
CA ALA A 489 16.11 18.13 5.69
C ALA A 489 15.98 17.01 4.63
N PRO A 490 16.86 15.98 4.59
CA PRO A 490 16.41 14.68 4.12
C PRO A 490 15.12 14.33 4.88
N PRO A 491 14.16 13.60 4.27
CA PRO A 491 12.94 13.23 4.97
C PRO A 491 13.38 12.59 6.28
N ASP A 492 13.02 13.20 7.41
CA ASP A 492 13.30 12.73 8.76
C ASP A 492 13.08 11.22 8.79
N ASP A 493 14.16 10.50 8.58
CA ASP A 493 14.17 9.10 8.19
C ASP A 493 14.07 8.23 9.45
N GLY A 494 13.83 8.85 10.61
CA GLY A 494 13.69 8.19 11.89
C GLY A 494 14.89 7.31 12.20
N VAL A 495 16.07 7.65 11.69
CA VAL A 495 17.33 7.18 12.26
C VAL A 495 17.58 8.07 13.47
N GLU A 496 16.77 7.87 14.51
CA GLU A 496 17.22 8.28 15.83
C GLU A 496 18.39 7.36 16.24
N PRO A 497 19.39 7.91 16.96
CA PRO A 497 20.61 7.20 17.34
C PRO A 497 20.38 5.89 18.10
#